data_AF-A0A9N8LU82-F1
#
_entry.id   AF-A0A9N8LU82-F1
#
_cell.length_a   1.000
_cell.length_b   1.000
_cell.length_c   1.000
_cell.angle_alpha   90.00
_cell.angle_beta   90.00
_cell.angle_gamma   90.00
#
_symmetry.space_group_name_H-M   'P 1'
#
loop_
_entity.id
_entity.type
_entity.pdbx_description
1 polymer ?
#
loop_
_entity_poly.entity_id
_entity_poly.type
_entity_poly.pdbx_seq_one_letter_code
_entity_poly.pdbx_strand_id
1 'polypeptide(L)'
;MHSLINSASEQDFELVFVQEPHIIKHTGMPSSFPGWRPFFPAFDNLEAVDPELSSRAITYASLSRFPGSTIETIPSNHRDIVAIAVRPINELPAIIFINIYNQKGSNTTTDHLSTIIRQSERKYDSPAIIVLGDFNLHHELWNPQDYEAVDSGADYLLDTLSTHGLELRSEPGIPTYEHWSGQTSSTTIDLVFTNAIGRDLMFECSTDSNGQHDHVSDHRAITHQTLGFLPLSQQPRPPRIWDKADWDSITSSLQEKIPHINTKFSQSTHSSPSLQRRHLDHAAQSLIDTIADIINKHVPTADIGPRTKR
;
A
#
# COMPACT_ATOMS: atom_id res chain seq x y z
N MET A 1 -0.52 -16.31 -4.17
CA MET A 1 0.01 -14.94 -4.45
C MET A 1 0.24 -14.66 -5.93
N HIS A 2 1.07 -15.43 -6.67
CA HIS A 2 1.26 -15.15 -8.11
C HIS A 2 -0.05 -15.22 -8.91
N SER A 3 -0.96 -16.10 -8.53
CA SER A 3 -2.34 -16.20 -9.01
C SER A 3 -3.23 -15.02 -8.62
N LEU A 4 -3.10 -14.52 -7.38
CA LEU A 4 -3.86 -13.37 -6.85
C LEU A 4 -3.63 -12.13 -7.70
N ILE A 5 -2.38 -11.71 -7.88
CA ILE A 5 -2.09 -10.48 -8.64
C ILE A 5 -2.24 -10.68 -10.15
N ASN A 6 -2.17 -11.92 -10.66
CA ASN A 6 -2.49 -12.20 -12.07
C ASN A 6 -4.00 -12.18 -12.36
N SER A 7 -4.85 -12.42 -11.35
CA SER A 7 -6.30 -12.33 -11.48
C SER A 7 -6.85 -10.96 -11.07
N ALA A 8 -6.20 -10.30 -10.10
CA ALA A 8 -6.40 -8.90 -9.76
C ALA A 8 -5.69 -8.05 -10.81
N SER A 9 -6.26 -8.04 -12.02
CA SER A 9 -5.82 -7.17 -13.09
C SER A 9 -5.85 -5.72 -12.62
N GLU A 10 -4.91 -4.89 -13.08
CA GLU A 10 -4.99 -3.43 -12.89
C GLU A 10 -6.26 -2.80 -13.50
N GLN A 11 -7.01 -3.57 -14.28
CA GLN A 11 -8.33 -3.18 -14.80
C GLN A 11 -9.44 -3.31 -13.75
N ASP A 12 -9.26 -4.20 -12.77
CA ASP A 12 -10.27 -4.58 -11.78
C ASP A 12 -9.96 -4.03 -10.38
N PHE A 13 -8.68 -3.86 -10.04
CA PHE A 13 -8.25 -3.34 -8.74
C PHE A 13 -7.13 -2.31 -8.85
N GLU A 14 -7.16 -1.28 -8.01
CA GLU A 14 -6.09 -0.28 -7.95
C GLU A 14 -5.16 -0.44 -6.74
N LEU A 15 -5.65 -1.00 -5.64
CA LEU A 15 -4.88 -1.35 -4.45
C LEU A 15 -5.16 -2.80 -4.07
N VAL A 16 -4.11 -3.54 -3.70
CA VAL A 16 -4.21 -4.92 -3.21
C VAL A 16 -3.44 -5.02 -1.90
N PHE A 17 -4.11 -5.47 -0.85
CA PHE A 17 -3.56 -5.61 0.48
C PHE A 17 -3.35 -7.09 0.78
N VAL A 18 -2.10 -7.49 1.00
CA VAL A 18 -1.72 -8.90 1.15
C VAL A 18 -1.11 -9.12 2.52
N GLN A 19 -1.61 -10.12 3.24
CA GLN A 19 -1.01 -10.65 4.47
C GLN A 19 -0.31 -11.98 4.17
N GLU A 20 0.65 -12.35 5.01
CA GLU A 20 1.52 -13.52 4.84
C GLU A 20 2.05 -13.72 3.40
N PRO A 21 2.70 -12.69 2.83
CA PRO A 21 3.17 -12.77 1.48
C PRO A 21 4.19 -13.90 1.30
N HIS A 22 4.02 -14.73 0.26
CA HIS A 22 5.05 -15.66 -0.18
C HIS A 22 6.38 -14.93 -0.44
N ILE A 23 7.39 -15.30 0.35
CA ILE A 23 8.74 -14.78 0.21
C ILE A 23 9.55 -15.68 -0.73
N ILE A 24 10.19 -15.06 -1.71
CA ILE A 24 11.10 -15.73 -2.62
C ILE A 24 12.38 -16.08 -1.85
N LYS A 25 12.58 -17.38 -1.57
CA LYS A 25 13.68 -17.89 -0.72
C LYS A 25 15.09 -17.39 -1.10
N HIS A 26 15.34 -17.14 -2.38
CA HIS A 26 16.67 -16.73 -2.87
C HIS A 26 16.93 -15.21 -2.77
N THR A 27 15.88 -14.38 -2.77
CA THR A 27 16.02 -12.93 -2.61
C THR A 27 15.66 -12.45 -1.21
N GLY A 28 14.92 -13.24 -0.43
CA GLY A 28 14.31 -12.80 0.83
C GLY A 28 13.19 -11.76 0.63
N MET A 29 12.80 -11.51 -0.62
CA MET A 29 11.82 -10.49 -0.99
C MET A 29 10.51 -11.14 -1.44
N PRO A 30 9.37 -10.46 -1.30
CA PRO A 30 8.12 -10.90 -1.91
C PRO A 30 8.21 -10.85 -3.44
N SER A 31 7.27 -11.53 -4.09
CA SER A 31 7.14 -11.47 -5.55
C SER A 31 6.94 -10.04 -6.05
N SER A 32 7.67 -9.70 -7.13
CA SER A 32 7.44 -8.50 -7.91
C SER A 32 6.46 -8.79 -9.04
N PHE A 33 5.60 -7.82 -9.33
CA PHE A 33 4.55 -7.95 -10.33
C PHE A 33 4.66 -6.77 -11.31
N PRO A 34 4.81 -7.02 -12.63
CA PRO A 34 4.80 -5.95 -13.62
C PRO A 34 3.53 -5.11 -13.47
N GLY A 35 3.67 -3.78 -13.50
CA GLY A 35 2.52 -2.89 -13.39
C GLY A 35 2.07 -2.56 -11.96
N TRP A 36 2.64 -3.21 -10.95
CA TRP A 36 2.34 -2.96 -9.54
C TRP A 36 3.54 -2.40 -8.80
N ARG A 37 3.31 -1.42 -7.93
CA ARG A 37 4.30 -0.90 -6.97
C ARG A 37 4.06 -1.50 -5.59
N PRO A 38 5.01 -2.26 -5.02
CA PRO A 38 4.91 -2.74 -3.65
C PRO A 38 5.24 -1.63 -2.64
N PHE A 39 4.53 -1.63 -1.52
CA PHE A 39 4.78 -0.86 -0.32
C PHE A 39 5.00 -1.81 0.84
N PHE A 40 6.09 -1.53 1.56
CA PHE A 40 6.56 -2.30 2.70
C PHE A 40 6.35 -1.51 4.00
N PRO A 41 6.43 -2.17 5.16
CA PRO A 41 6.48 -1.48 6.43
C PRO A 41 7.60 -0.44 6.45
N ALA A 42 7.27 0.77 6.86
CA ALA A 42 8.20 1.88 6.92
C ALA A 42 8.60 2.13 8.38
N PHE A 43 9.90 2.41 8.58
CA PHE A 43 10.49 2.66 9.88
C PHE A 43 11.14 4.05 9.89
N ASP A 44 10.93 4.81 10.97
CA ASP A 44 11.61 6.10 11.16
C ASP A 44 13.10 5.91 11.43
N ASN A 45 13.48 4.81 12.08
CA ASN A 45 14.87 4.45 12.36
C ASN A 45 15.24 3.12 11.67
N LEU A 46 16.01 3.21 10.59
CA LEU A 46 16.47 2.08 9.79
C LEU A 46 17.47 1.17 10.55
N GLU A 47 18.14 1.68 11.59
CA GLU A 47 19.10 0.90 12.39
C GLU A 47 18.42 -0.12 13.32
N ALA A 48 17.12 0.05 13.57
CA ALA A 48 16.33 -0.82 14.44
C ALA A 48 15.63 -1.97 13.68
N VAL A 49 15.81 -2.05 12.35
CA VAL A 49 15.16 -3.07 11.53
C VAL A 49 16.01 -4.33 11.53
N ASP A 50 15.51 -5.39 12.15
CA ASP A 50 16.12 -6.73 12.06
C ASP A 50 16.07 -7.22 10.59
N PRO A 51 17.23 -7.39 9.92
CA PRO A 51 17.29 -7.82 8.53
C PRO A 51 16.74 -9.23 8.30
N GLU A 52 16.64 -10.07 9.34
CA GLU A 52 16.15 -11.45 9.23
C GLU A 52 14.62 -11.54 9.27
N LEU A 53 13.92 -10.47 9.65
CA LEU A 53 12.47 -10.46 9.78
C LEU A 53 11.79 -10.03 8.47
N SER A 54 11.30 -11.02 7.71
CA SER A 54 10.47 -10.77 6.53
C SER A 54 9.21 -9.97 6.87
N SER A 55 8.76 -9.08 5.98
CA SER A 55 7.48 -8.41 6.19
C SER A 55 6.31 -9.40 6.05
N ARG A 56 5.29 -9.27 6.90
CA ARG A 56 4.07 -10.10 6.85
C ARG A 56 2.84 -9.37 6.31
N ALA A 57 3.00 -8.12 5.91
CA ALA A 57 1.97 -7.34 5.24
C ALA A 57 2.61 -6.55 4.09
N ILE A 58 1.98 -6.56 2.92
CA ILE A 58 2.41 -5.77 1.75
C ILE A 58 1.19 -5.12 1.14
N THR A 59 1.34 -3.88 0.71
CA THR A 59 0.34 -3.21 -0.11
C THR A 59 0.88 -3.03 -1.52
N TYR A 60 0.14 -3.47 -2.53
CA TYR A 60 0.46 -3.21 -3.94
C TYR A 60 -0.46 -2.13 -4.47
N ALA A 61 0.10 -1.20 -5.25
CA ALA A 61 -0.68 -0.18 -5.96
C ALA A 61 -0.43 -0.24 -7.46
N SER A 62 -1.48 -0.13 -8.25
CA SER A 62 -1.39 -0.08 -9.71
C SER A 62 -0.58 1.15 -10.15
N LEU A 63 0.42 0.94 -11.01
CA LEU A 63 1.26 1.99 -11.58
C LEU A 63 0.49 2.82 -12.61
N SER A 64 -0.49 2.24 -13.30
CA SER A 64 -1.32 2.97 -14.28
C SER A 64 -2.32 3.92 -13.61
N ARG A 65 -2.68 3.66 -12.34
CA ARG A 65 -3.65 4.44 -11.56
C ARG A 65 -3.01 5.36 -10.54
N PHE A 66 -1.89 4.96 -9.94
CA PHE A 66 -1.16 5.74 -8.94
C PHE A 66 0.26 6.11 -9.42
N PRO A 67 0.40 6.96 -10.45
CA PRO A 67 1.71 7.39 -10.90
C PRO A 67 2.44 8.21 -9.83
N GLY A 68 3.76 8.09 -9.76
CA GLY A 68 4.64 8.97 -8.98
C GLY A 68 4.28 9.11 -7.49
N SER A 69 4.42 10.34 -6.97
CA SER A 69 4.22 10.74 -5.58
C SER A 69 2.75 10.81 -5.15
N THR A 70 1.82 10.12 -5.82
CA THR A 70 0.39 10.12 -5.42
C THR A 70 0.16 9.44 -4.07
N ILE A 71 0.95 8.40 -3.81
CA ILE A 71 0.94 7.66 -2.55
C ILE A 71 2.23 7.97 -1.79
N GLU A 72 2.10 8.17 -0.49
CA GLU A 72 3.22 8.21 0.43
C GLU A 72 3.10 7.11 1.49
N THR A 73 4.24 6.69 2.02
CA THR A 73 4.30 5.78 3.15
C THR A 73 4.17 6.56 4.46
N ILE A 74 3.46 5.99 5.41
CA ILE A 74 3.44 6.44 6.81
C ILE A 74 4.29 5.43 7.61
N PRO A 75 5.32 5.89 8.34
CA PRO A 75 6.13 5.02 9.18
C PRO A 75 5.26 4.28 10.22
N SER A 76 5.09 2.98 10.02
CA SER A 76 4.34 2.12 10.93
C SER A 76 5.17 1.66 12.11
N ASN A 77 6.50 1.66 11.94
CA ASN A 77 7.47 1.14 12.90
C ASN A 77 7.16 -0.30 13.36
N HIS A 78 6.44 -1.07 12.54
CA HIS A 78 6.06 -2.46 12.84
C HIS A 78 6.02 -3.30 11.57
N ARG A 79 6.71 -4.45 11.55
CA ARG A 79 6.88 -5.32 10.36
C ARG A 79 5.57 -5.92 9.81
N ASP A 80 4.52 -5.88 10.60
CA ASP A 80 3.20 -6.42 10.25
C ASP A 80 2.17 -5.35 9.92
N ILE A 81 2.61 -4.10 9.80
CA ILE A 81 1.73 -3.00 9.44
C ILE A 81 2.35 -2.25 8.27
N VAL A 82 1.57 -2.11 7.19
CA VAL A 82 1.87 -1.20 6.08
C VAL A 82 0.85 -0.09 6.10
N ALA A 83 1.31 1.13 6.33
CA ALA A 83 0.47 2.31 6.28
C ALA A 83 0.86 3.17 5.07
N ILE A 84 -0.12 3.49 4.23
CA ILE A 84 0.04 4.39 3.10
C ILE A 84 -1.03 5.48 3.13
N ALA A 85 -0.69 6.67 2.65
CA ALA A 85 -1.66 7.73 2.38
C ALA A 85 -1.75 7.96 0.89
N VAL A 86 -2.95 7.82 0.35
CA VAL A 86 -3.31 8.45 -0.93
C VAL A 86 -3.51 9.92 -0.63
N ARG A 87 -2.68 10.78 -1.23
CA ARG A 87 -2.69 12.21 -0.98
C ARG A 87 -4.05 12.83 -1.36
N PRO A 88 -4.46 13.92 -0.68
CA PRO A 88 -5.70 14.61 -1.04
C PRO A 88 -5.60 15.12 -2.48
N ILE A 89 -6.67 14.94 -3.24
CA ILE A 89 -6.78 15.41 -4.63
C ILE A 89 -8.14 16.09 -4.77
N ASN A 90 -8.14 17.33 -5.29
CA ASN A 90 -9.31 18.19 -5.38
C ASN A 90 -9.96 18.40 -3.99
N GLU A 91 -11.27 18.21 -3.87
CA GLU A 91 -12.05 18.39 -2.64
C GLU A 91 -12.12 17.10 -1.79
N LEU A 92 -11.48 16.01 -2.22
CA LEU A 92 -11.45 14.77 -1.43
C LEU A 92 -10.32 14.83 -0.39
N PRO A 93 -10.57 14.37 0.85
CA PRO A 93 -9.57 14.28 1.88
C PRO A 93 -8.50 13.24 1.52
N ALA A 94 -7.40 13.23 2.29
CA ALA A 94 -6.44 12.14 2.22
C ALA A 94 -7.11 10.82 2.62
N ILE A 95 -6.78 9.73 1.94
CA ILE A 95 -7.26 8.39 2.29
C ILE A 95 -6.09 7.57 2.82
N ILE A 96 -6.18 7.17 4.08
CA ILE A 96 -5.16 6.44 4.80
C ILE A 96 -5.57 4.98 4.82
N PHE A 97 -4.74 4.12 4.25
CA PHE A 97 -4.91 2.67 4.33
C PHE A 97 -3.87 2.10 5.27
N ILE A 98 -4.33 1.35 6.27
CA ILE A 98 -3.50 0.66 7.26
C ILE A 98 -3.76 -0.83 7.12
N ASN A 99 -2.87 -1.52 6.41
CA ASN A 99 -2.89 -2.96 6.22
C ASN A 99 -2.19 -3.64 7.40
N ILE A 100 -2.92 -4.50 8.10
CA ILE A 100 -2.47 -5.19 9.31
C ILE A 100 -2.44 -6.71 9.06
N TYR A 101 -1.39 -7.34 9.58
CA TYR A 101 -1.40 -8.75 9.91
C TYR A 101 -1.15 -8.89 11.41
N ASN A 102 -2.18 -9.23 12.18
CA ASN A 102 -2.02 -9.41 13.62
C ASN A 102 -1.59 -10.85 13.93
N GLN A 103 -0.59 -11.00 14.79
CA GLN A 103 -0.18 -12.33 15.23
C GLN A 103 -1.11 -12.84 16.33
N LYS A 104 -1.49 -14.12 16.23
CA LYS A 104 -2.20 -14.81 17.31
C LYS A 104 -1.47 -14.63 18.65
N GLY A 105 -2.20 -14.15 19.66
CA GLY A 105 -1.69 -13.92 21.01
C GLY A 105 -0.81 -12.68 21.19
N SER A 106 -0.72 -11.79 20.19
CA SER A 106 -0.03 -10.50 20.30
C SER A 106 -0.99 -9.33 20.16
N ASN A 107 -0.76 -8.27 20.92
CA ASN A 107 -1.45 -6.97 20.80
C ASN A 107 -0.55 -5.87 20.25
N THR A 108 0.68 -6.20 19.82
CA THR A 108 1.68 -5.21 19.40
C THR A 108 1.24 -4.41 18.19
N THR A 109 0.44 -5.01 17.29
CA THR A 109 -0.12 -4.30 16.14
C THR A 109 -1.11 -3.23 16.57
N THR A 110 -2.00 -3.55 17.52
CA THR A 110 -2.96 -2.61 18.12
C THR A 110 -2.25 -1.43 18.81
N ASP A 111 -1.15 -1.69 19.52
CA ASP A 111 -0.35 -0.63 20.16
C ASP A 111 0.20 0.39 19.14
N HIS A 112 0.65 -0.09 17.98
CA HIS A 112 1.18 0.74 16.91
C HIS A 112 0.07 1.44 16.12
N LEU A 113 -1.09 0.78 15.96
CA LEU A 113 -2.23 1.30 15.20
C LEU A 113 -2.65 2.68 15.69
N SER A 114 -2.80 2.86 17.00
CA SER A 114 -3.18 4.17 17.54
C SER A 114 -2.14 5.26 17.26
N THR A 115 -0.86 4.92 17.17
CA THR A 115 0.19 5.90 16.86
C THR A 115 0.11 6.33 15.40
N ILE A 116 -0.10 5.38 14.50
CA ILE A 116 -0.23 5.61 13.05
C ILE A 116 -1.46 6.49 12.76
N ILE A 117 -2.59 6.21 13.41
CA ILE A 117 -3.81 7.02 13.27
C ILE A 117 -3.54 8.46 13.72
N ARG A 118 -3.00 8.66 14.91
CA ARG A 118 -2.66 10.01 15.42
C ARG A 118 -1.67 10.75 14.53
N GLN A 119 -0.67 10.06 13.98
CA GLN A 119 0.28 10.66 13.04
C GLN A 119 -0.44 11.14 11.77
N SER A 120 -1.38 10.33 11.28
CA SER A 120 -2.17 10.64 10.08
C SER A 120 -3.08 11.86 10.31
N GLU A 121 -3.80 11.90 11.44
CA GLU A 121 -4.67 13.02 11.83
C GLU A 121 -3.90 14.32 12.09
N ARG A 122 -2.64 14.23 12.51
CA ARG A 122 -1.76 15.42 12.66
C ARG A 122 -1.26 15.94 11.31
N LYS A 123 -1.08 15.04 10.35
CA LYS A 123 -0.49 15.36 9.04
C LYS A 123 -1.53 15.85 8.04
N TYR A 124 -2.72 15.28 8.09
CA TYR A 124 -3.80 15.54 7.16
C TYR A 124 -4.98 16.15 7.89
N ASP A 125 -5.61 17.14 7.26
CA ASP A 125 -6.87 17.68 7.76
C ASP A 125 -7.99 16.68 7.47
N SER A 126 -8.61 16.17 8.54
CA SER A 126 -9.78 15.30 8.48
C SER A 126 -9.63 14.11 7.50
N PRO A 127 -8.62 13.25 7.64
CA PRO A 127 -8.39 12.15 6.71
C PRO A 127 -9.47 11.08 6.83
N ALA A 128 -9.78 10.42 5.70
CA ALA A 128 -10.45 9.13 5.70
C ALA A 128 -9.48 8.06 6.17
N ILE A 129 -9.85 7.27 7.18
CA ILE A 129 -9.00 6.21 7.72
C ILE A 129 -9.69 4.87 7.46
N ILE A 130 -8.94 3.95 6.84
CA ILE A 130 -9.35 2.60 6.52
C ILE A 130 -8.30 1.65 7.08
N VAL A 131 -8.70 0.84 8.07
CA VAL A 131 -7.85 -0.20 8.68
C VAL A 131 -8.37 -1.54 8.20
N LEU A 132 -7.51 -2.39 7.66
CA LEU A 132 -7.91 -3.66 7.06
C LEU A 132 -6.85 -4.72 7.21
N GLY A 133 -7.25 -5.98 7.06
CA GLY A 133 -6.36 -7.13 6.96
C GLY A 133 -6.78 -8.27 7.88
N ASP A 134 -5.84 -9.17 8.18
CA ASP A 134 -6.04 -10.32 9.05
C ASP A 134 -5.75 -9.93 10.49
N PHE A 135 -6.79 -9.91 11.32
CA PHE A 135 -6.69 -9.55 12.72
C PHE A 135 -6.42 -10.74 13.63
N ASN A 136 -6.58 -12.00 13.16
CA ASN A 136 -6.39 -13.21 13.98
C ASN A 136 -7.01 -13.10 15.39
N LEU A 137 -8.15 -12.43 15.49
CA LEU A 137 -8.86 -12.16 16.73
C LEU A 137 -10.31 -12.58 16.56
N HIS A 138 -10.80 -13.33 17.53
CA HIS A 138 -12.17 -13.79 17.55
C HIS A 138 -13.03 -12.91 18.46
N HIS A 139 -14.20 -12.51 17.97
CA HIS A 139 -15.19 -11.74 18.74
C HIS A 139 -16.60 -11.94 18.18
N GLU A 140 -17.60 -11.85 19.05
CA GLU A 140 -19.03 -11.99 18.69
C GLU A 140 -19.55 -10.91 17.71
N LEU A 141 -18.87 -9.77 17.64
CA LEU A 141 -19.25 -8.66 16.76
C LEU A 141 -18.98 -8.92 15.28
N TRP A 142 -18.11 -9.87 14.96
CA TRP A 142 -17.75 -10.17 13.58
C TRP A 142 -17.78 -11.64 13.23
N ASN A 143 -17.59 -12.56 14.18
CA ASN A 143 -17.71 -13.98 13.87
C ASN A 143 -19.17 -14.42 13.65
N PRO A 144 -19.38 -15.59 13.02
CA PRO A 144 -20.69 -16.24 13.00
C PRO A 144 -21.29 -16.40 14.39
N GLN A 145 -22.62 -16.32 14.49
CA GLN A 145 -23.35 -16.31 15.77
C GLN A 145 -23.11 -17.57 16.61
N ASP A 146 -22.78 -18.70 15.99
CA ASP A 146 -22.48 -19.98 16.61
C ASP A 146 -21.01 -20.14 17.05
N TYR A 147 -20.18 -19.12 16.84
CA TYR A 147 -18.78 -19.11 17.26
C TYR A 147 -18.61 -18.42 18.63
N GLU A 148 -18.39 -19.21 19.67
CA GLU A 148 -18.40 -18.72 21.05
C GLU A 148 -17.05 -18.18 21.58
N ALA A 149 -15.94 -18.43 20.88
CA ALA A 149 -14.63 -18.01 21.38
C ALA A 149 -14.39 -16.50 21.16
N VAL A 150 -13.90 -15.85 22.22
CA VAL A 150 -13.57 -14.41 22.23
C VAL A 150 -12.15 -14.24 22.75
N ASP A 151 -11.35 -13.49 22.02
CA ASP A 151 -9.97 -13.14 22.40
C ASP A 151 -9.94 -11.81 23.14
N SER A 152 -9.21 -11.72 24.25
CA SER A 152 -9.06 -10.45 25.00
C SER A 152 -8.40 -9.33 24.19
N GLY A 153 -7.62 -9.69 23.16
CA GLY A 153 -7.06 -8.72 22.20
C GLY A 153 -8.13 -8.04 21.35
N ALA A 154 -9.31 -8.67 21.16
CA ALA A 154 -10.41 -8.11 20.39
C ALA A 154 -11.05 -6.92 21.09
N ASP A 155 -11.30 -7.02 22.40
CA ASP A 155 -11.80 -5.89 23.21
C ASP A 155 -10.82 -4.72 23.18
N TYR A 156 -9.53 -5.00 23.35
CA TYR A 156 -8.49 -3.96 23.29
C TYR A 156 -8.41 -3.28 21.93
N LEU A 157 -8.58 -4.05 20.84
CA LEU A 157 -8.68 -3.52 19.49
C LEU A 157 -9.90 -2.59 19.34
N LEU A 158 -11.08 -3.03 19.80
CA LEU A 158 -12.31 -2.25 19.75
C LEU A 158 -12.22 -0.94 20.54
N ASP A 159 -11.67 -0.99 21.76
CA ASP A 159 -11.42 0.21 22.58
C ASP A 159 -10.46 1.18 21.88
N THR A 160 -9.42 0.64 21.24
CA THR A 160 -8.45 1.44 20.50
C THR A 160 -9.08 2.09 19.26
N LEU A 161 -9.84 1.33 18.46
CA LEU A 161 -10.50 1.81 17.25
C LEU A 161 -11.60 2.84 17.58
N SER A 162 -12.42 2.58 18.60
CA SER A 162 -13.50 3.47 19.02
C SER A 162 -13.00 4.82 19.53
N THR A 163 -11.82 4.86 20.16
CA THR A 163 -11.15 6.12 20.57
C THR A 163 -10.89 7.05 19.38
N HIS A 164 -10.75 6.51 18.17
CA HIS A 164 -10.56 7.26 16.92
C HIS A 164 -11.81 7.30 16.04
N GLY A 165 -12.94 6.82 16.57
CA GLY A 165 -14.23 6.78 15.85
C GLY A 165 -14.25 5.81 14.68
N LEU A 166 -13.45 4.73 14.71
CA LEU A 166 -13.50 3.68 13.71
C LEU A 166 -14.58 2.63 14.06
N GLU A 167 -15.33 2.23 13.04
CA GLU A 167 -16.42 1.26 13.12
C GLU A 167 -16.21 0.13 12.10
N LEU A 168 -16.73 -1.06 12.38
CA LEU A 168 -16.67 -2.22 11.48
C LEU A 168 -17.45 -1.95 10.20
N ARG A 169 -16.84 -2.26 9.05
CA ARG A 169 -17.42 -2.10 7.71
C ARG A 169 -17.58 -3.41 6.95
N SER A 170 -16.68 -4.36 7.15
CA SER A 170 -16.84 -5.71 6.60
C SER A 170 -18.06 -6.40 7.22
N GLU A 171 -18.62 -7.35 6.48
CA GLU A 171 -19.87 -8.01 6.83
C GLU A 171 -19.72 -8.89 8.09
N PRO A 172 -20.44 -8.58 9.19
CA PRO A 172 -20.42 -9.44 10.38
C PRO A 172 -20.99 -10.82 10.08
N GLY A 173 -20.36 -11.86 10.60
CA GLY A 173 -20.81 -13.25 10.53
C GLY A 173 -20.57 -13.92 9.17
N ILE A 174 -20.02 -13.22 8.18
CA ILE A 174 -19.65 -13.80 6.89
C ILE A 174 -18.22 -14.33 7.00
N PRO A 175 -17.99 -15.66 6.88
CA PRO A 175 -16.67 -16.20 7.11
C PRO A 175 -15.64 -15.73 6.09
N THR A 176 -14.46 -15.38 6.59
CA THR A 176 -13.28 -15.02 5.78
C THR A 176 -12.18 -16.06 5.90
N TYR A 177 -12.29 -17.02 6.82
CA TYR A 177 -11.35 -18.10 7.03
C TYR A 177 -12.09 -19.43 7.13
N GLU A 178 -11.63 -20.41 6.34
CA GLU A 178 -12.19 -21.76 6.31
C GLU A 178 -11.05 -22.80 6.35
N HIS A 179 -11.01 -23.60 7.41
CA HIS A 179 -10.06 -24.71 7.48
C HIS A 179 -10.37 -25.76 6.41
N TRP A 180 -9.35 -26.14 5.63
CA TRP A 180 -9.47 -27.14 4.57
C TRP A 180 -10.00 -28.51 5.04
N SER A 181 -9.79 -28.85 6.31
CA SER A 181 -10.29 -30.11 6.89
C SER A 181 -11.80 -30.13 7.12
N GLY A 182 -12.46 -28.96 7.13
CA GLY A 182 -13.88 -28.81 7.47
C GLY A 182 -14.23 -29.22 8.92
N GLN A 183 -13.21 -29.45 9.76
CA GLN A 183 -13.38 -29.94 11.13
C GLN A 183 -13.56 -28.83 12.17
N THR A 184 -13.26 -27.59 11.79
CA THR A 184 -13.41 -26.41 12.64
C THR A 184 -14.39 -25.45 11.98
N SER A 185 -15.11 -24.69 12.82
CA SER A 185 -16.03 -23.67 12.36
C SER A 185 -15.29 -22.61 11.54
N SER A 186 -15.90 -22.18 10.44
CA SER A 186 -15.41 -21.04 9.68
C SER A 186 -15.49 -19.77 10.54
N THR A 187 -14.53 -18.86 10.35
CA THR A 187 -14.41 -17.64 11.18
C THR A 187 -14.29 -16.40 10.34
N THR A 188 -14.61 -15.26 10.93
CA THR A 188 -14.46 -13.94 10.30
C THR A 188 -13.33 -13.22 11.03
N ILE A 189 -12.11 -13.32 10.50
CA ILE A 189 -10.92 -12.75 11.15
C ILE A 189 -10.21 -11.73 10.27
N ASP A 190 -10.60 -11.67 9.00
CA ASP A 190 -10.21 -10.61 8.08
C ASP A 190 -11.30 -9.53 8.18
N LEU A 191 -10.90 -8.29 8.49
CA LEU A 191 -11.85 -7.23 8.82
C LEU A 191 -11.48 -5.94 8.11
N VAL A 192 -12.47 -5.07 7.95
CA VAL A 192 -12.30 -3.69 7.48
C VAL A 192 -12.99 -2.76 8.46
N PHE A 193 -12.27 -1.77 8.96
CA PHE A 193 -12.78 -0.71 9.83
C PHE A 193 -12.53 0.66 9.22
N THR A 194 -13.46 1.59 9.42
CA THR A 194 -13.32 2.96 8.92
C THR A 194 -13.80 4.00 9.91
N ASN A 195 -13.20 5.19 9.87
CA ASN A 195 -13.80 6.36 10.52
C ASN A 195 -15.02 6.87 9.72
N ALA A 196 -15.75 7.84 10.27
CA ALA A 196 -16.95 8.38 9.62
C ALA A 196 -16.71 8.86 8.17
N ILE A 197 -15.58 9.52 7.91
CA ILE A 197 -15.23 10.00 6.57
C ILE A 197 -14.93 8.83 5.63
N GLY A 198 -14.17 7.83 6.10
CA GLY A 198 -13.89 6.62 5.35
C GLY A 198 -15.16 5.84 5.00
N ARG A 199 -16.13 5.77 5.93
CA ARG A 199 -17.45 5.18 5.70
C ARG A 199 -18.20 5.93 4.61
N ASP A 200 -18.20 7.26 4.64
CA ASP A 200 -18.94 8.08 3.67
C ASP A 200 -18.32 7.99 2.26
N LEU A 201 -17.02 7.69 2.16
CA LEU A 201 -16.34 7.43 0.88
C LEU A 201 -16.46 5.96 0.40
N MET A 202 -16.64 5.00 1.31
CA MET A 202 -16.71 3.57 1.00
C MET A 202 -18.14 3.12 0.76
N PHE A 203 -18.51 2.94 -0.52
CA PHE A 203 -19.88 2.62 -0.93
C PHE A 203 -20.13 1.12 -1.14
N GLU A 204 -19.09 0.29 -1.16
CA GLU A 204 -19.20 -1.17 -1.17
C GLU A 204 -18.08 -1.79 -0.33
N CYS A 205 -18.40 -2.84 0.43
CA CYS A 205 -17.44 -3.69 1.14
C CYS A 205 -18.09 -5.05 1.35
N SER A 206 -17.52 -6.10 0.75
CA SER A 206 -18.09 -7.44 0.76
C SER A 206 -17.01 -8.51 0.75
N THR A 207 -17.31 -9.65 1.36
CA THR A 207 -16.45 -10.83 1.27
C THR A 207 -16.67 -11.52 -0.08
N ASP A 208 -15.60 -11.97 -0.74
CA ASP A 208 -15.69 -12.78 -1.95
C ASP A 208 -16.05 -14.23 -1.60
N SER A 209 -17.29 -14.45 -1.17
CA SER A 209 -17.77 -15.77 -0.75
C SER A 209 -17.78 -16.79 -1.89
N ASN A 210 -17.74 -16.36 -3.14
CA ASN A 210 -17.66 -17.25 -4.30
C ASN A 210 -16.24 -17.71 -4.59
N GLY A 211 -15.25 -17.12 -3.92
CA GLY A 211 -13.83 -17.43 -4.05
C GLY A 211 -13.25 -17.18 -5.43
N GLN A 212 -13.72 -16.13 -6.09
CA GLN A 212 -13.17 -15.69 -7.37
C GLN A 212 -11.70 -15.27 -7.23
N HIS A 213 -11.31 -14.80 -6.04
CA HIS A 213 -10.00 -14.23 -5.73
C HIS A 213 -9.23 -14.99 -4.62
N ASP A 214 -9.65 -16.19 -4.23
CA ASP A 214 -9.01 -16.89 -3.08
C ASP A 214 -7.77 -17.67 -3.47
N HIS A 215 -7.68 -18.10 -4.73
CA HIS A 215 -6.53 -18.80 -5.30
C HIS A 215 -5.87 -19.88 -4.44
N VAL A 216 -6.69 -20.79 -3.90
CA VAL A 216 -6.24 -21.92 -3.06
C VAL A 216 -5.77 -21.49 -1.66
N SER A 217 -6.05 -20.24 -1.26
CA SER A 217 -5.96 -19.82 0.14
C SER A 217 -7.13 -20.42 0.92
N ASP A 218 -6.91 -20.66 2.20
CA ASP A 218 -7.92 -20.92 3.22
C ASP A 218 -8.60 -19.64 3.73
N HIS A 219 -8.17 -18.48 3.23
CA HIS A 219 -8.80 -17.17 3.44
C HIS A 219 -9.59 -16.72 2.21
N ARG A 220 -10.68 -15.98 2.46
CA ARG A 220 -11.51 -15.31 1.46
C ARG A 220 -11.11 -13.85 1.36
N ALA A 221 -11.01 -13.33 0.14
CA ALA A 221 -10.71 -11.92 -0.06
C ALA A 221 -11.89 -11.02 0.39
N ILE A 222 -11.58 -9.81 0.87
CA ILE A 222 -12.58 -8.75 1.04
C ILE A 222 -12.35 -7.71 -0.06
N THR A 223 -13.40 -7.41 -0.83
CA THR A 223 -13.40 -6.38 -1.85
C THR A 223 -14.15 -5.16 -1.34
N HIS A 224 -13.60 -3.97 -1.53
CA HIS A 224 -14.30 -2.73 -1.22
C HIS A 224 -14.11 -1.70 -2.33
N GLN A 225 -15.12 -0.87 -2.55
CA GLN A 225 -15.04 0.26 -3.46
C GLN A 225 -15.10 1.56 -2.66
N THR A 226 -14.04 2.35 -2.81
CA THR A 226 -13.87 3.63 -2.11
C THR A 226 -13.79 4.73 -3.14
N LEU A 227 -14.61 5.77 -2.97
CA LEU A 227 -14.55 6.96 -3.80
C LEU A 227 -13.19 7.62 -3.65
N GLY A 228 -12.42 7.63 -4.74
CA GLY A 228 -11.16 8.31 -4.86
C GLY A 228 -11.04 8.96 -6.23
N PHE A 229 -10.29 10.05 -6.32
CA PHE A 229 -9.97 10.64 -7.62
C PHE A 229 -8.70 10.00 -8.16
N LEU A 230 -8.84 9.14 -9.17
CA LEU A 230 -7.71 8.63 -9.93
C LEU A 230 -7.44 9.63 -11.06
N PRO A 231 -6.21 10.15 -11.22
CA PRO A 231 -5.82 10.81 -12.46
C PRO A 231 -6.16 9.86 -13.61
N LEU A 232 -6.78 10.39 -14.68
CA LEU A 232 -7.06 9.60 -15.89
C LEU A 232 -5.81 8.78 -16.23
N SER A 233 -6.00 7.45 -16.36
CA SER A 233 -4.96 6.50 -16.71
C SER A 233 -4.06 7.12 -17.77
N GLN A 234 -2.81 7.41 -17.41
CA GLN A 234 -1.82 7.70 -18.44
C GLN A 234 -1.67 6.39 -19.19
N GLN A 235 -1.95 6.40 -20.50
CA GLN A 235 -1.74 5.26 -21.40
C GLN A 235 -0.43 4.57 -21.00
N PRO A 236 -0.43 3.24 -20.76
CA PRO A 236 0.75 2.53 -20.30
C PRO A 236 1.89 2.89 -21.24
N ARG A 237 2.93 3.54 -20.68
CA ARG A 237 4.09 3.91 -21.49
C ARG A 237 4.69 2.61 -22.00
N PRO A 238 5.00 2.50 -23.31
CA PRO A 238 5.57 1.28 -23.85
C PRO A 238 6.81 0.90 -23.02
N PRO A 239 6.92 -0.38 -22.61
CA PRO A 239 7.98 -0.80 -21.71
C PRO A 239 9.35 -0.48 -22.32
N ARG A 240 10.24 0.07 -21.50
CA ARG A 240 11.61 0.40 -21.89
C ARG A 240 12.44 -0.87 -22.01
N ILE A 241 13.25 -0.97 -23.07
CA ILE A 241 14.14 -2.10 -23.32
C ILE A 241 15.53 -1.73 -22.79
N TRP A 242 15.73 -1.90 -21.49
CA TRP A 242 16.97 -1.53 -20.79
C TRP A 242 18.21 -2.26 -21.33
N ASP A 243 18.06 -3.50 -21.81
CA ASP A 243 19.15 -4.28 -22.42
C ASP A 243 19.69 -3.67 -23.72
N LYS A 244 18.90 -2.78 -24.35
CA LYS A 244 19.28 -2.04 -25.56
C LYS A 244 19.57 -0.56 -25.29
N ALA A 245 19.64 -0.17 -24.01
CA ALA A 245 19.99 1.19 -23.66
C ALA A 245 21.43 1.48 -24.07
N ASP A 246 21.65 2.65 -24.68
CA ASP A 246 22.99 3.16 -24.94
C ASP A 246 23.54 3.79 -23.64
N TRP A 247 24.17 2.95 -22.82
CA TRP A 247 24.71 3.36 -21.53
C TRP A 247 25.84 4.39 -21.62
N ASP A 248 26.62 4.37 -22.71
CA ASP A 248 27.69 5.33 -22.93
C ASP A 248 27.13 6.73 -23.22
N SER A 249 26.08 6.81 -24.05
CA SER A 249 25.36 8.04 -24.34
C SER A 249 24.60 8.58 -23.12
N ILE A 250 23.99 7.71 -22.31
CA ILE A 250 23.35 8.08 -21.02
C ILE A 250 24.38 8.68 -20.07
N THR A 251 25.51 8.00 -19.89
CA THR A 251 26.57 8.42 -18.96
C THR A 251 27.16 9.77 -19.39
N SER A 252 27.44 9.94 -20.68
CA SER A 252 27.95 11.20 -21.23
C SER A 252 26.96 12.35 -21.04
N SER A 253 25.66 12.10 -21.28
CA SER A 253 24.60 13.11 -21.12
C SER A 253 24.39 13.50 -19.65
N LEU A 254 24.54 12.56 -18.71
CA LEU A 254 24.46 12.83 -17.28
C LEU A 254 25.66 13.66 -16.82
N GLN A 255 26.87 13.30 -17.25
CA GLN A 255 28.09 14.04 -16.92
C GLN A 255 28.04 15.49 -17.41
N GLU A 256 27.43 15.73 -18.58
CA GLU A 256 27.21 17.08 -19.11
C GLU A 256 26.16 17.85 -18.30
N LYS A 257 25.00 17.25 -18.00
CA LYS A 257 23.83 17.97 -17.46
C LYS A 257 23.83 18.14 -15.93
N ILE A 258 24.39 17.20 -15.17
CA ILE A 258 24.39 17.24 -13.69
C ILE A 258 25.06 18.51 -13.11
N PRO A 259 26.24 18.96 -13.60
CA PRO A 259 26.88 20.19 -13.09
C PRO A 259 26.00 21.45 -13.20
N HIS A 260 25.11 21.51 -14.18
CA HIS A 260 24.21 22.65 -14.40
C HIS A 260 23.02 22.70 -13.41
N ILE A 261 22.68 21.57 -12.80
CA ILE A 261 21.68 21.50 -11.73
C ILE A 261 22.29 22.04 -10.43
N ASN A 262 23.54 21.66 -10.15
CA ASN A 262 24.23 21.99 -8.91
C ASN A 262 24.63 23.47 -8.83
N THR A 263 24.98 24.09 -9.97
CA THR A 263 25.33 25.52 -10.04
C THR A 263 24.17 26.46 -9.69
N LYS A 264 22.92 26.03 -9.89
CA LYS A 264 21.72 26.81 -9.48
C LYS A 264 21.45 26.75 -7.98
N PHE A 265 21.92 25.69 -7.30
CA PHE A 265 21.71 25.49 -5.86
C PHE A 265 22.68 26.34 -5.01
N SER A 266 23.95 26.40 -5.41
CA SER A 266 25.03 27.05 -4.65
C SER A 266 24.92 28.58 -4.52
N GLN A 267 23.98 29.23 -5.22
CA GLN A 267 23.79 30.69 -5.15
C GLN A 267 22.85 31.16 -4.03
N SER A 268 22.29 30.25 -3.20
CA SER A 268 21.19 30.55 -2.27
C SER A 268 21.51 30.40 -0.76
N THR A 269 22.77 30.61 -0.35
CA THR A 269 23.29 30.28 0.99
C THR A 269 22.82 31.17 2.16
N HIS A 270 21.93 32.15 1.95
CA HIS A 270 21.38 33.01 3.02
C HIS A 270 19.84 33.02 3.06
N SER A 271 19.22 31.84 3.14
CA SER A 271 17.76 31.70 3.13
C SER A 271 17.21 30.92 4.33
N SER A 272 15.99 31.27 4.76
CA SER A 272 15.23 30.65 5.87
C SER A 272 15.07 29.12 5.69
N PRO A 273 14.93 28.31 6.77
CA PRO A 273 14.76 26.85 6.68
C PRO A 273 13.62 26.40 5.75
N SER A 274 12.53 27.16 5.67
CA SER A 274 11.40 26.87 4.77
C SER A 274 11.70 27.13 3.29
N LEU A 275 12.62 28.04 2.99
CA LEU A 275 13.10 28.32 1.64
C LEU A 275 14.16 27.29 1.23
N GLN A 276 15.03 26.89 2.16
CA GLN A 276 15.99 25.80 1.93
C GLN A 276 15.29 24.49 1.55
N ARG A 277 14.21 24.13 2.26
CA ARG A 277 13.41 22.93 1.92
C ARG A 277 12.82 23.02 0.51
N ARG A 278 12.20 24.15 0.15
CA ARG A 278 11.68 24.38 -1.21
C ARG A 278 12.76 24.32 -2.29
N HIS A 279 13.96 24.83 -2.01
CA HIS A 279 15.08 24.76 -2.94
C HIS A 279 15.57 23.31 -3.11
N LEU A 280 15.57 22.53 -2.03
CA LEU A 280 15.94 21.11 -2.05
C LEU A 280 14.93 20.29 -2.84
N ASP A 281 13.63 20.52 -2.64
CA ASP A 281 12.55 19.89 -3.41
C ASP A 281 12.65 20.26 -4.90
N HIS A 282 12.91 21.53 -5.21
CA HIS A 282 13.09 21.99 -6.60
C HIS A 282 14.34 21.38 -7.27
N ALA A 283 15.45 21.25 -6.53
CA ALA A 283 16.66 20.60 -7.02
C ALA A 283 16.44 19.10 -7.25
N ALA A 284 15.74 18.42 -6.34
CA ALA A 284 15.36 17.02 -6.50
C ALA A 284 14.44 16.84 -7.73
N GLN A 285 13.46 17.71 -7.91
CA GLN A 285 12.59 17.68 -9.10
C GLN A 285 13.39 17.91 -10.39
N SER A 286 14.30 18.90 -10.40
CA SER A 286 15.15 19.18 -11.57
C SER A 286 16.05 18.00 -11.93
N LEU A 287 16.54 17.26 -10.92
CA LEU A 287 17.32 16.04 -11.11
C LEU A 287 16.45 14.93 -11.70
N ILE A 288 15.26 14.70 -11.15
CA ILE A 288 14.29 13.70 -11.64
C ILE A 288 13.94 14.00 -13.11
N ASP A 289 13.62 15.25 -13.44
CA ASP A 289 13.24 15.65 -14.79
C ASP A 289 14.39 15.46 -15.78
N THR A 290 15.62 15.81 -15.38
CA THR A 290 16.82 15.63 -16.21
C THR A 290 17.12 14.15 -16.48
N ILE A 291 17.04 13.32 -15.45
CA ILE A 291 17.23 11.87 -15.58
C ILE A 291 16.12 11.29 -16.47
N ALA A 292 14.87 11.70 -16.28
CA ALA A 292 13.76 11.23 -17.09
C ALA A 292 13.92 11.59 -18.58
N ASP A 293 14.38 12.81 -18.89
CA ASP A 293 14.67 13.28 -20.26
C ASP A 293 15.78 12.44 -20.93
N ILE A 294 16.89 12.22 -20.22
CA ILE A 294 18.01 11.41 -20.72
C ILE A 294 17.57 9.97 -20.98
N ILE A 295 16.80 9.38 -20.06
CA ILE A 295 16.31 8.02 -20.24
C ILE A 295 15.32 7.94 -21.41
N ASN A 296 14.42 8.93 -21.57
CA ASN A 296 13.51 8.97 -22.72
C ASN A 296 14.24 9.07 -24.05
N LYS A 297 15.39 9.75 -24.08
CA LYS A 297 16.20 9.93 -25.30
C LYS A 297 16.98 8.68 -25.69
N HIS A 298 17.52 7.95 -24.71
CA HIS A 298 18.54 6.93 -24.95
C HIS A 298 18.10 5.50 -24.64
N VAL A 299 16.94 5.31 -24.01
CA VAL A 299 16.39 3.97 -23.76
C VAL A 299 15.24 3.71 -24.73
N PRO A 300 15.40 2.78 -25.70
CA PRO A 300 14.35 2.46 -26.63
C PRO A 300 13.13 1.88 -25.92
N THR A 301 11.96 2.11 -26.47
CA THR A 301 10.69 1.55 -25.99
C THR A 301 10.22 0.44 -26.92
N ALA A 302 9.49 -0.54 -26.40
CA ALA A 302 8.93 -1.60 -27.21
C ALA A 302 7.78 -1.10 -28.09
N ASP A 303 7.77 -1.46 -29.37
CA ASP A 303 6.63 -1.20 -30.25
C ASP A 303 5.40 -1.99 -29.78
N ILE A 304 4.30 -1.29 -29.52
CA ILE A 304 3.01 -1.91 -29.22
C ILE A 304 2.39 -2.36 -30.55
N GLY A 305 2.79 -3.55 -31.02
CA GLY A 305 2.18 -4.19 -32.18
C GLY A 305 0.87 -4.92 -31.84
N PRO A 306 -0.04 -5.14 -32.81
CA PRO A 306 -1.36 -5.78 -32.58
C PRO A 306 -1.30 -7.26 -32.15
N ARG A 307 -0.10 -7.83 -31.93
CA ARG A 307 0.13 -9.24 -31.55
C ARG A 307 0.82 -9.42 -30.20
N THR A 308 1.15 -8.34 -29.50
CA THR A 308 1.66 -8.46 -28.13
C THR A 308 0.48 -8.88 -27.25
N LYS A 309 0.56 -10.07 -26.64
CA LYS A 309 -0.54 -10.65 -25.84
C LYS A 309 -1.00 -9.62 -24.81
N ARG A 310 -2.27 -9.24 -24.92
CA ARG A 310 -3.01 -8.42 -23.96
C ARG A 310 -3.08 -9.12 -22.61
#